data_AF-A0A2V5QB29-F1
#
_entry.id   AF-A0A2V5QB29-F1
#
_cell.length_a   1.000
_cell.length_b   1.000
_cell.length_c   1.000
_cell.angle_alpha   90.00
_cell.angle_beta   90.00
_cell.angle_gamma   90.00
#
_symmetry.space_group_name_H-M   'P 1'
#
loop_
_entity.id
_entity.type
_entity.pdbx_description
1 polymer ?
#
loop_
_entity_poly.entity_id
_entity_poly.type
_entity_poly.pdbx_seq_one_letter_code
_entity_poly.pdbx_strand_id
1 'polypeptide(L)'
;MKSLFHSGNILTKRFISTALVGLFVCLASPTRASDQSGFQVNPNAEAGDVIVRGKLGGLIFGFEVDPDGTEGLLCEAVSNSDGTVSARVETFSQATGRIIRVLDRSESQDDFIAWAVAGSVGLIEHEHVRGLFNIKRTFSTINPLPDSQHEREPSRLQLQSR
;
A
#
# COMPACT_ATOMS: atom_id res chain seq x y z
N MET A 1 -45.64 -48.66 34.49
CA MET A 1 -46.18 -49.55 33.45
C MET A 1 -47.10 -48.74 32.54
N LYS A 2 -46.82 -48.72 31.23
CA LYS A 2 -47.71 -48.37 30.09
C LYS A 2 -48.18 -46.89 30.05
N SER A 3 -48.22 -46.18 28.93
CA SER A 3 -47.95 -46.48 27.51
C SER A 3 -47.85 -45.15 26.77
N LEU A 4 -46.99 -45.14 25.75
CA LEU A 4 -46.84 -44.11 24.73
C LEU A 4 -48.15 -43.86 23.95
N PHE A 5 -48.42 -42.60 23.65
CA PHE A 5 -49.31 -42.10 22.59
C PHE A 5 -48.40 -41.43 21.55
N HIS A 6 -48.66 -41.37 20.26
CA HIS A 6 -49.53 -42.10 19.34
C HIS A 6 -49.01 -41.70 17.94
N SER A 7 -49.05 -42.65 17.02
CA SER A 7 -48.73 -42.47 15.59
C SER A 7 -49.77 -41.57 14.91
N GLY A 8 -49.35 -40.73 13.97
CA GLY A 8 -50.22 -39.85 13.18
C GLY A 8 -49.52 -39.36 11.91
N ASN A 9 -49.68 -40.14 10.85
CA ASN A 9 -49.25 -39.92 9.46
C ASN A 9 -49.76 -38.56 8.90
N ILE A 10 -49.17 -38.03 7.83
CA ILE A 10 -49.72 -37.93 6.44
C ILE A 10 -49.19 -36.55 5.97
N LEU A 11 -48.49 -36.32 4.85
CA LEU A 11 -49.03 -36.25 3.50
C LEU A 11 -47.90 -35.84 2.53
N THR A 12 -47.80 -36.56 1.41
CA THR A 12 -47.31 -36.10 0.09
C THR A 12 -45.92 -35.48 -0.01
N LYS A 13 -44.93 -36.36 -0.17
CA LYS A 13 -43.93 -36.19 -1.24
C LYS A 13 -44.64 -36.26 -2.58
N ARG A 14 -44.50 -35.26 -3.45
CA ARG A 14 -44.35 -35.41 -4.91
C ARG A 14 -44.23 -34.06 -5.65
N PHE A 15 -43.10 -33.94 -6.35
CA PHE A 15 -42.84 -33.22 -7.61
C PHE A 15 -43.10 -31.72 -7.70
N ILE A 16 -42.01 -30.97 -7.91
CA ILE A 16 -41.78 -29.80 -8.79
C ILE A 16 -40.31 -29.42 -8.49
N SER A 17 -39.39 -29.18 -9.40
CA SER A 17 -39.33 -29.31 -10.85
C SER A 17 -37.85 -29.16 -11.19
N THR A 18 -37.39 -30.03 -12.07
CA THR A 18 -36.09 -30.06 -12.72
C THR A 18 -35.88 -28.75 -13.49
N ALA A 19 -35.23 -27.74 -12.93
CA ALA A 19 -34.85 -26.53 -13.66
C ALA A 19 -33.73 -25.76 -12.96
N LEU A 20 -32.48 -26.20 -13.17
CA LEU A 20 -31.29 -25.33 -13.31
C LEU A 20 -30.05 -26.17 -13.63
N VAL A 21 -30.20 -27.15 -14.53
CA VAL A 21 -29.10 -27.67 -15.36
C VAL A 21 -29.18 -26.86 -16.65
N GLY A 22 -28.63 -25.66 -16.65
CA GLY A 22 -28.87 -24.72 -17.74
C GLY A 22 -28.22 -23.35 -17.57
N LEU A 23 -26.97 -23.30 -17.10
CA LEU A 23 -26.11 -22.12 -17.30
C LEU A 23 -24.65 -22.57 -17.32
N PHE A 24 -24.33 -23.48 -18.25
CA PHE A 24 -22.97 -24.00 -18.46
C PHE A 24 -22.34 -23.54 -19.79
N VAL A 25 -22.91 -22.54 -20.46
CA VAL A 25 -22.34 -22.03 -21.72
C VAL A 25 -22.57 -20.53 -21.80
N CYS A 26 -21.63 -19.76 -21.26
CA CYS A 26 -21.26 -18.45 -21.77
C CYS A 26 -20.06 -17.92 -20.95
N LEU A 27 -19.03 -17.48 -21.66
CA LEU A 27 -17.84 -16.77 -21.17
C LEU A 27 -16.64 -17.65 -20.78
N ALA A 28 -16.26 -18.58 -21.66
CA ALA A 28 -14.84 -18.77 -21.96
C ALA A 28 -14.32 -17.49 -22.64
N SER A 29 -14.15 -16.42 -21.87
CA SER A 29 -13.36 -15.28 -22.32
C SER A 29 -11.91 -15.75 -22.27
N PRO A 30 -11.13 -15.73 -23.36
CA PRO A 30 -9.69 -15.78 -23.19
C PRO A 30 -9.36 -14.60 -22.28
N THR A 31 -8.77 -14.89 -21.11
CA THR A 31 -8.06 -13.88 -20.34
C THR A 31 -7.03 -13.30 -21.30
N ARG A 32 -7.32 -12.12 -21.86
CA ARG A 32 -6.26 -11.29 -22.40
C ARG A 32 -5.39 -10.98 -21.20
N ALA A 33 -4.26 -11.68 -21.09
CA ALA A 33 -3.15 -11.20 -20.30
C ALA A 33 -2.99 -9.72 -20.65
N SER A 34 -3.06 -8.86 -19.65
CA SER A 34 -2.80 -7.45 -19.80
C SER A 34 -1.51 -7.31 -20.61
N ASP A 35 -1.61 -6.57 -21.71
CA ASP A 35 -0.50 -6.34 -22.61
C ASP A 35 0.62 -5.59 -21.84
N GLN A 36 1.59 -6.34 -21.32
CA GLN A 36 2.82 -5.82 -20.73
C GLN A 36 3.78 -5.25 -21.81
N SER A 37 3.34 -5.12 -23.07
CA SER A 37 4.14 -4.63 -24.21
C SER A 37 4.67 -3.19 -24.09
N GLY A 38 4.42 -2.48 -22.99
CA GLY A 38 4.92 -1.12 -22.79
C GLY A 38 6.24 -1.01 -22.02
N PHE A 39 6.66 -2.04 -21.26
CA PHE A 39 7.87 -1.92 -20.44
C PHE A 39 9.12 -2.25 -21.26
N GLN A 40 9.64 -1.25 -21.97
CA GLN A 40 10.98 -1.31 -22.52
C GLN A 40 11.98 -0.98 -21.41
N VAL A 41 12.66 -2.00 -20.88
CA VAL A 41 13.83 -1.80 -20.03
C VAL A 41 14.83 -0.98 -20.85
N ASN A 42 15.17 0.21 -20.38
CA ASN A 42 16.27 0.97 -20.98
C ASN A 42 17.55 0.14 -20.79
N PRO A 43 18.19 -0.36 -21.87
CA PRO A 43 19.40 -1.19 -21.73
C PRO A 43 20.59 -0.40 -21.16
N ASN A 44 20.50 0.93 -21.15
CA ASN A 44 21.47 1.82 -20.54
C ASN A 44 21.09 2.24 -19.11
N ALA A 45 19.94 1.80 -18.60
CA ALA A 45 19.64 1.97 -17.18
C ALA A 45 20.46 0.94 -16.41
N GLU A 46 21.56 1.40 -15.83
CA GLU A 46 22.32 0.59 -14.88
C GLU A 46 21.43 0.35 -13.65
N ALA A 47 21.42 -0.89 -13.15
CA ALA A 47 20.80 -1.18 -11.87
C ALA A 47 21.61 -0.43 -10.79
N GLY A 48 20.96 0.49 -10.09
CA GLY A 48 21.58 1.16 -8.94
C GLY A 48 22.00 0.13 -7.88
N ASP A 49 23.09 0.43 -7.17
CA ASP A 49 23.62 -0.38 -6.07
C ASP A 49 22.97 -0.06 -4.70
N VAL A 50 22.04 0.90 -4.70
CA VAL A 50 21.34 1.37 -3.51
C VAL A 50 20.13 0.49 -3.21
N ILE A 51 20.10 -0.07 -2.00
CA ILE A 51 18.98 -0.85 -1.48
C ILE A 51 18.32 -0.06 -0.35
N VAL A 52 17.04 0.27 -0.53
CA VAL A 52 16.21 0.87 0.52
C VAL A 52 15.63 -0.25 1.39
N ARG A 53 15.74 -0.10 2.72
CA ARG A 53 15.07 -0.98 3.68
C ARG A 53 14.28 -0.10 4.66
N GLY A 54 12.97 -0.27 4.66
CA GLY A 54 12.08 0.40 5.61
C GLY A 54 12.44 0.07 7.07
N LYS A 55 12.07 0.97 7.98
CA LYS A 55 12.37 0.80 9.41
C LYS A 55 11.53 -0.28 10.08
N LEU A 56 10.31 -0.51 9.61
CA LEU A 56 9.46 -1.63 10.05
C LEU A 56 9.98 -2.95 9.47
N GLY A 57 10.50 -2.92 8.23
CA GLY A 57 10.88 -4.14 7.52
C GLY A 57 9.66 -4.93 7.05
N GLY A 58 8.58 -4.23 6.70
CA GLY A 58 7.31 -4.81 6.31
C GLY A 58 7.13 -4.96 4.80
N LEU A 59 5.88 -5.09 4.38
CA LEU A 59 5.49 -4.99 2.98
C LEU A 59 5.55 -3.53 2.55
N ILE A 60 6.11 -3.28 1.36
CA ILE A 60 6.18 -1.95 0.77
C ILE A 60 4.91 -1.74 -0.07
N PHE A 61 4.17 -0.67 0.24
CA PHE A 61 2.95 -0.29 -0.49
C PHE A 61 3.17 0.89 -1.46
N GLY A 62 4.36 1.48 -1.46
CA GLY A 62 4.81 2.38 -2.51
C GLY A 62 6.18 2.95 -2.18
N PHE A 63 6.95 3.29 -3.21
CA PHE A 63 8.17 4.09 -3.06
C PHE A 63 8.29 5.03 -4.25
N GLU A 64 8.80 6.23 -4.00
CA GLU A 64 8.92 7.26 -5.02
C GLU A 64 10.23 8.01 -4.85
N VAL A 65 10.83 8.38 -5.98
CA VAL A 65 12.12 9.07 -6.06
C VAL A 65 11.98 10.32 -6.90
N ASP A 66 12.71 11.36 -6.53
CA ASP A 66 12.90 12.54 -7.37
C ASP A 66 14.25 12.41 -8.10
N PRO A 67 14.29 12.32 -9.44
CA PRO A 67 15.54 12.27 -10.20
C PRO A 67 16.49 13.45 -9.92
N ASP A 68 15.94 14.60 -9.54
CA ASP A 68 16.70 15.81 -9.22
C ASP A 68 16.90 16.02 -7.70
N GLY A 69 16.33 15.13 -6.88
CA GLY A 69 16.31 15.24 -5.42
C GLY A 69 17.34 14.36 -4.71
N THR A 70 17.47 14.56 -3.40
CA THR A 70 18.38 13.76 -2.55
C THR A 70 17.68 12.74 -1.67
N GLU A 71 16.37 12.90 -1.50
CA GLU A 71 15.51 12.05 -0.69
C GLU A 71 14.39 11.43 -1.52
N GLY A 72 13.93 10.27 -1.10
CA GLY A 72 12.77 9.58 -1.65
C GLY A 72 11.76 9.26 -0.56
N LEU A 73 10.56 8.87 -0.98
CA LEU A 73 9.43 8.59 -0.11
C LEU A 73 9.14 7.09 -0.11
N LEU A 74 8.87 6.51 1.05
CA LEU A 74 8.56 5.09 1.22
C LEU A 74 7.31 4.94 2.09
N CYS A 75 6.37 4.11 1.67
CA CYS A 75 5.26 3.65 2.51
C CYS A 75 5.37 2.14 2.71
N GLU A 76 5.34 1.71 3.98
CA GLU A 76 5.43 0.30 4.35
C GLU A 76 4.51 -0.05 5.51
N ALA A 77 4.22 -1.34 5.66
CA ALA A 77 3.36 -1.83 6.72
C ALA A 77 3.70 -3.26 7.18
N VAL A 78 3.44 -3.54 8.46
CA VAL A 78 3.51 -4.88 9.05
C VAL A 78 2.16 -5.22 9.67
N SER A 79 1.60 -6.38 9.31
CA SER A 79 0.40 -6.90 9.98
C SER A 79 0.77 -7.49 11.34
N ASN A 80 -0.02 -7.14 12.35
CA ASN A 80 0.11 -7.61 13.72
C ASN A 80 -0.82 -8.79 14.00
N SER A 81 -0.52 -9.56 15.05
CA SER A 81 -1.30 -10.74 15.43
C SER A 81 -2.71 -10.44 15.93
N ASP A 82 -2.97 -9.19 16.36
CA ASP A 82 -4.27 -8.71 16.80
C ASP A 82 -5.17 -8.21 15.65
N GLY A 83 -4.68 -8.33 14.40
CA GLY A 83 -5.39 -7.88 13.21
C GLY A 83 -5.22 -6.39 12.91
N THR A 84 -4.42 -5.66 13.70
CA THR A 84 -3.98 -4.31 13.33
C THR A 84 -2.79 -4.37 12.35
N VAL A 85 -2.45 -3.22 11.83
CA VAL A 85 -1.37 -2.93 10.90
C VAL A 85 -0.57 -1.76 11.48
N SER A 86 0.73 -1.98 11.61
CA SER A 86 1.70 -0.91 11.86
C SER A 86 2.15 -0.38 10.51
N ALA A 87 1.65 0.79 10.10
CA ALA A 87 1.98 1.43 8.83
C ALA A 87 2.84 2.68 9.04
N ARG A 88 3.77 2.96 8.13
CA ARG A 88 4.63 4.15 8.16
C ARG A 88 4.75 4.80 6.80
N VAL A 89 4.86 6.12 6.84
CA VAL A 89 5.40 6.95 5.76
C VAL A 89 6.80 7.38 6.19
N GLU A 90 7.79 7.13 5.36
CA GLU A 90 9.20 7.37 5.65
C GLU A 90 9.88 8.13 4.52
N THR A 91 10.91 8.89 4.85
CA THR A 91 11.84 9.45 3.85
C THR A 91 13.19 8.76 3.95
N PHE A 92 13.83 8.53 2.81
CA PHE A 92 15.11 7.86 2.70
C PHE A 92 16.09 8.62 1.83
N SER A 93 17.38 8.46 2.08
CA SER A 93 18.44 9.01 1.22
C SER A 93 18.52 8.21 -0.06
N GLN A 94 18.33 8.84 -1.21
CA GLN A 94 18.44 8.15 -2.50
C GLN A 94 19.87 7.66 -2.78
N ALA A 95 20.88 8.35 -2.24
CA ALA A 95 22.28 7.99 -2.40
C ALA A 95 22.72 6.77 -1.56
N THR A 96 22.02 6.46 -0.46
CA THR A 96 22.46 5.41 0.49
C THR A 96 21.40 4.39 0.84
N GLY A 97 20.13 4.64 0.48
CA GLY A 97 18.98 3.82 0.82
C GLY A 97 18.58 3.87 2.29
N ARG A 98 19.26 4.68 3.11
CA ARG A 98 19.01 4.78 4.55
C ARG A 98 17.74 5.58 4.81
N ILE A 99 16.86 5.05 5.66
CA ILE A 99 15.75 5.82 6.23
C ILE A 99 16.31 6.97 7.05
N ILE A 100 15.85 8.18 6.76
CA ILE A 100 16.24 9.41 7.43
C ILE A 100 15.23 9.73 8.53
N ARG A 101 13.93 9.70 8.21
CA ARG A 101 12.85 9.98 9.18
C ARG A 101 11.57 9.21 8.87
N VAL A 102 10.77 9.01 9.91
CA VAL A 102 9.36 8.61 9.82
C VAL A 102 8.54 9.89 9.83
N LEU A 103 7.75 10.10 8.78
CA LEU A 103 6.94 11.29 8.54
C LEU A 103 5.52 11.13 9.05
N ASP A 104 4.95 9.93 8.92
CA ASP A 104 3.64 9.58 9.47
C ASP A 104 3.60 8.11 9.89
N ARG A 105 2.64 7.76 10.74
CA ARG A 105 2.43 6.39 11.24
C ARG A 105 0.98 6.13 11.60
N SER A 106 0.56 4.90 11.42
CA SER A 106 -0.72 4.38 11.90
C SER A 106 -0.51 3.04 12.59
N GLU A 107 -1.29 2.80 13.64
CA GLU A 107 -1.33 1.55 14.42
C GLU A 107 -2.80 1.12 14.49
N SER A 108 -3.36 0.77 13.33
CA SER A 108 -4.80 0.50 13.14
C SER A 108 -4.98 -0.44 11.95
N GLN A 109 -6.16 -0.53 11.32
CA GLN A 109 -6.30 -1.28 10.05
C GLN A 109 -5.95 -0.43 8.83
N ASP A 110 -5.49 0.79 9.03
CA ASP A 110 -5.16 1.73 7.97
C ASP A 110 -3.79 1.44 7.35
N ASP A 111 -3.60 1.89 6.11
CA ASP A 111 -2.31 1.90 5.44
C ASP A 111 -2.04 3.20 4.67
N PHE A 112 -0.83 3.30 4.13
CA PHE A 112 -0.40 4.41 3.31
C PHE A 112 0.17 3.91 1.98
N ILE A 113 -0.01 4.71 0.92
CA ILE A 113 0.53 4.45 -0.41
C ILE A 113 1.29 5.70 -0.87
N ALA A 114 2.54 5.53 -1.31
CA ALA A 114 3.30 6.59 -1.96
C ALA A 114 2.92 6.64 -3.45
N TRP A 115 2.58 7.83 -3.95
CA TRP A 115 2.10 8.00 -5.32
C TRP A 115 3.02 8.81 -6.21
N ALA A 116 3.68 9.84 -5.66
CA ALA A 116 4.63 10.64 -6.42
C ALA A 116 5.57 11.40 -5.48
N VAL A 117 6.74 11.77 -6.01
CA VAL A 117 7.56 12.88 -5.51
C VAL A 117 7.81 13.85 -6.67
N ALA A 118 7.63 15.15 -6.41
CA ALA A 118 7.95 16.22 -7.35
C ALA A 118 8.74 17.31 -6.63
N GLY A 119 10.05 17.39 -6.87
CA GLY A 119 10.92 18.23 -6.04
C GLY A 119 10.91 17.74 -4.59
N SER A 120 10.80 18.69 -3.66
CA SER A 120 10.62 18.41 -2.24
C SER A 120 9.17 18.15 -1.83
N VAL A 121 8.26 17.77 -2.73
CA VAL A 121 6.86 17.49 -2.37
C VAL A 121 6.51 16.05 -2.66
N GLY A 122 6.15 15.30 -1.61
CA GLY A 122 5.62 13.94 -1.73
C GLY A 122 4.09 13.94 -1.76
N LEU A 123 3.48 13.07 -2.56
CA LEU A 123 2.05 12.78 -2.55
C LEU A 123 1.82 11.39 -1.94
N ILE A 124 1.01 11.34 -0.90
CA ILE A 124 0.60 10.09 -0.25
C ILE A 124 -0.92 9.93 -0.29
N GLU A 125 -1.35 8.68 -0.29
CA GLU A 125 -2.69 8.28 0.07
C GLU A 125 -2.68 7.63 1.45
N HIS A 126 -3.71 7.91 2.23
CA HIS A 126 -4.04 7.21 3.46
C HIS A 126 -5.36 6.48 3.24
N GLU A 127 -5.34 5.15 3.28
CA GLU A 127 -6.54 4.33 3.32
C GLU A 127 -6.97 4.13 4.76
N HIS A 128 -8.13 4.68 5.11
CA HIS A 128 -8.71 4.55 6.44
C HIS A 128 -9.86 3.54 6.44
N VAL A 129 -9.67 2.43 7.16
CA VAL A 129 -10.64 1.33 7.22
C VAL A 129 -11.70 1.63 8.27
N ARG A 130 -12.95 1.83 7.82
CA ARG A 130 -14.10 2.15 8.68
C ARG A 130 -15.00 0.95 8.97
N GLY A 131 -14.77 -0.17 8.28
CA GLY A 131 -15.54 -1.38 8.38
C GLY A 131 -15.35 -2.26 7.14
N LEU A 132 -16.00 -3.41 7.12
CA LEU A 132 -15.90 -4.37 6.01
C LEU A 132 -16.30 -3.70 4.69
N PHE A 133 -15.35 -3.61 3.75
CA PHE A 133 -15.47 -2.92 2.45
C PHE A 133 -15.76 -1.41 2.49
N ASN A 134 -15.73 -0.78 3.67
CA ASN A 134 -15.87 0.67 3.82
C ASN A 134 -14.50 1.30 4.07
N ILE A 135 -13.86 1.74 2.99
CA ILE A 135 -12.53 2.35 3.00
C ILE A 135 -12.67 3.81 2.56
N LYS A 136 -12.24 4.73 3.42
CA LYS A 136 -12.11 6.14 3.04
C LYS A 136 -10.68 6.39 2.60
N ARG A 137 -10.51 6.93 1.40
CA ARG A 137 -9.22 7.35 0.86
C ARG A 137 -9.05 8.84 1.01
N THR A 138 -7.90 9.27 1.50
CA THR A 138 -7.52 10.70 1.55
C THR A 138 -6.13 10.88 0.99
N PHE A 139 -5.98 11.89 0.14
CA PHE A 139 -4.70 12.24 -0.47
C PHE A 139 -4.15 13.49 0.19
N SER A 140 -2.88 13.45 0.57
CA SER A 140 -2.19 14.58 1.19
C SER A 140 -0.79 14.72 0.64
N THR A 141 -0.27 15.93 0.72
CA THR A 141 1.11 16.23 0.36
C THR A 141 1.98 16.34 1.60
N ILE A 142 3.20 15.83 1.53
CA ILE A 142 4.27 16.13 2.49
C ILE A 142 5.20 17.15 1.85
N ASN A 143 5.28 18.34 2.45
CA ASN A 143 6.10 19.44 1.95
C ASN A 143 6.74 20.23 3.12
N PRO A 144 8.07 20.44 3.12
CA PRO A 144 9.03 19.79 2.25
C PRO A 144 9.25 18.33 2.70
N LEU A 145 9.49 17.42 1.77
CA LEU A 145 10.41 16.31 2.01
C LEU A 145 11.71 17.00 2.43
N PRO A 146 12.14 16.79 3.69
CA PRO A 146 13.24 17.56 4.24
C PRO A 146 14.43 17.41 3.30
N ASP A 147 15.08 18.50 2.93
CA ASP A 147 16.36 18.36 2.24
C ASP A 147 17.42 18.00 3.27
N SER A 148 18.20 16.96 2.99
CA SER A 148 19.45 16.65 3.72
C SER A 148 20.48 17.81 3.71
N GLN A 149 20.18 18.93 3.04
CA GLN A 149 21.02 20.12 2.92
C GLN A 149 20.65 21.28 3.88
N HIS A 150 19.68 21.13 4.78
CA HIS A 150 19.36 22.17 5.78
C HIS A 150 20.12 22.04 7.11
N GLU A 151 21.21 21.28 7.12
CA GLU A 151 22.29 21.39 8.11
C GLU A 151 23.55 21.98 7.44
N ARG A 152 23.37 23.04 6.63
CA ARG A 152 24.50 23.88 6.20
C ARG A 152 24.59 25.12 7.10
N GLU A 153 25.57 25.03 8.00
CA GLU A 153 26.28 26.06 8.76
C GLU A 153 25.62 27.46 8.87
N PRO A 154 25.35 27.98 10.10
CA PRO A 154 24.95 29.36 10.26
C PRO A 154 26.13 30.29 9.96
N SER A 155 26.10 30.91 8.78
CA SER A 155 26.67 32.24 8.50
C SER A 155 27.98 32.58 9.22
N ARG A 156 29.09 31.92 8.85
CA ARG A 156 30.44 32.39 9.20
C ARG A 156 31.07 33.19 8.07
N LEU A 157 30.40 34.27 7.67
CA LEU A 157 30.99 35.33 6.84
C LEU A 157 30.69 36.71 7.46
N GLN A 158 31.32 36.99 8.60
CA GLN A 158 31.65 38.35 9.04
C GLN A 158 33.00 38.29 9.78
N LEU A 159 33.87 39.23 9.42
CA LEU A 159 35.22 39.51 9.92
C LEU A 159 36.36 38.59 9.46
N GLN A 160 36.83 38.86 8.24
CA GLN A 160 38.26 39.12 8.04
C GLN A 160 38.44 40.19 6.97
N SER A 161 38.54 41.45 7.41
CA SER A 161 39.24 42.49 6.66
C SER A 161 39.77 43.54 7.64
N ARG A 162 41.08 43.45 7.87
CA ARG A 162 42.06 44.48 8.26
C ARG A 162 41.75 45.41 9.43
#